data_AF-A0AAW1Y8K2-F1
#
_entry.id   AF-A0AAW1Y8K2-F1
#
_cell.length_a   1.000
_cell.length_b   1.000
_cell.length_c   1.000
_cell.angle_alpha   90.00
_cell.angle_beta   90.00
_cell.angle_gamma   90.00
#
_symmetry.space_group_name_H-M   'P 1'
#
loop_
_entity.id
_entity.type
_entity.pdbx_description
1 polymer ?
#
loop_
_entity_poly.entity_id
_entity_poly.type
_entity_poly.pdbx_seq_one_letter_code
_entity_poly.pdbx_strand_id
1 'polypeptide(L)'
;MASILSKKQKQKQKSTKLSDLRTLGHQLLSSRTHINNLPKLLSYVSPTSPPQYVVESLLSIQAFFTPVLPDLPSSSSKPSTLNDSQDDPEFIYRTWLRSKFDELVESLIQLLLSPESDETLKEVVLDTLMEFVKLGNGGKFHSAIFHRFLRSIVYSTTPPNFLVDLLASKYFKFIDVRYFTYISVEKLARTLDAKGISDDSNLNTDGNDRSHPSESMEQLIRNIHYIMSHIPSFEGSVEKTDYDMWSGSGESEELSESQKAKDKKQKTEKHNDKASIVSSQYCQKMKLKFTKAWLSFLRLPLPLDVYKEVLASLHQAVSPYISNPVVLCGLLN
;
A
#
# COMPACT_ATOMS: atom_id res chain seq x y z
N MET A 1 -42.08 19.34 -18.44
CA MET A 1 -40.86 20.02 -18.94
C MET A 1 -40.01 20.69 -17.84
N ALA A 2 -40.56 21.08 -16.68
CA ALA A 2 -39.80 21.71 -15.59
C ALA A 2 -38.68 20.83 -14.97
N SER A 3 -38.86 19.51 -14.90
CA SER A 3 -37.87 18.58 -14.31
C SER A 3 -36.59 18.41 -15.16
N ILE A 4 -36.67 18.61 -16.48
CA ILE A 4 -35.54 18.48 -17.40
C ILE A 4 -34.63 19.72 -17.33
N LEU A 5 -35.22 20.91 -17.17
CA LEU A 5 -34.50 22.17 -17.00
C LEU A 5 -33.67 22.20 -15.72
N SER A 6 -34.21 21.68 -14.61
CA SER A 6 -33.49 21.57 -13.33
C SER A 6 -32.32 20.59 -13.37
N LYS A 7 -32.43 19.48 -14.11
CA LYS A 7 -31.31 18.55 -14.34
C LYS A 7 -30.20 19.20 -15.19
N LYS A 8 -30.57 19.94 -16.23
CA LYS A 8 -29.62 20.63 -17.12
C LYS A 8 -28.86 21.75 -16.40
N GLN A 9 -29.50 22.48 -15.50
CA GLN A 9 -28.86 23.49 -14.65
C GLN A 9 -27.92 22.87 -13.61
N LYS A 10 -28.32 21.77 -12.95
CA LYS A 10 -27.45 21.03 -12.01
C LYS A 10 -26.22 20.43 -12.71
N GLN A 11 -26.38 19.90 -13.92
CA GLN A 11 -25.26 19.41 -14.73
C GLN A 11 -24.33 20.54 -15.15
N LYS A 12 -24.86 21.71 -15.55
CA LYS A 12 -24.05 22.88 -15.90
C LYS A 12 -23.26 23.39 -14.69
N GLN A 13 -23.88 23.49 -13.51
CA GLN A 13 -23.19 23.87 -12.27
C GLN A 13 -22.13 22.84 -11.82
N LYS A 14 -22.41 21.54 -11.98
CA LYS A 14 -21.41 20.48 -11.72
C LYS A 14 -20.22 20.58 -12.68
N SER A 15 -20.47 20.89 -13.95
CA SER A 15 -19.43 21.08 -14.96
C SER A 15 -18.59 22.31 -14.71
N THR A 16 -19.19 23.43 -14.27
CA THR A 16 -18.46 24.65 -13.89
C THR A 16 -17.56 24.40 -12.68
N LYS A 17 -18.08 23.75 -11.64
CA LYS A 17 -17.28 23.41 -10.45
C LYS A 17 -16.13 22.43 -10.75
N LEU A 18 -16.32 21.51 -11.70
CA LEU A 18 -15.27 20.59 -12.14
C LEU A 18 -14.18 21.32 -12.95
N SER A 19 -14.55 22.27 -13.82
CA SER A 19 -13.57 23.09 -14.55
C SER A 19 -12.79 24.01 -13.61
N ASP A 20 -13.42 24.51 -12.55
CA ASP A 20 -12.75 25.30 -11.52
C ASP A 20 -11.70 24.44 -10.79
N LEU A 21 -12.06 23.19 -10.45
CA LEU A 21 -11.16 22.23 -9.82
C LEU A 21 -9.95 21.90 -10.69
N ARG A 22 -10.17 21.67 -11.99
CA ARG A 22 -9.08 21.50 -12.98
C ARG A 22 -8.15 22.71 -13.01
N THR A 23 -8.73 23.91 -12.97
CA THR A 23 -7.96 25.16 -12.95
C THR A 23 -7.06 25.24 -11.71
N LEU A 24 -7.56 24.84 -10.54
CA LEU A 24 -6.75 24.76 -9.31
C LEU A 24 -5.57 23.79 -9.46
N GLY A 25 -5.79 22.64 -10.10
CA GLY A 25 -4.76 21.66 -10.41
C GLY A 25 -3.67 22.20 -11.33
N HIS A 26 -4.07 22.83 -12.44
CA HIS A 26 -3.13 23.46 -13.37
C HIS A 26 -2.31 24.57 -12.70
N GLN A 27 -2.95 25.39 -11.85
CA GLN A 27 -2.25 26.44 -11.09
C GLN A 27 -1.21 25.84 -10.13
N LEU A 28 -1.55 24.74 -9.43
CA LEU A 28 -0.63 24.05 -8.53
C LEU A 28 0.62 23.56 -9.28
N LEU A 29 0.44 22.99 -10.47
CA LEU A 29 1.53 22.48 -11.32
C LEU A 29 2.36 23.60 -11.96
N SER A 30 1.78 24.78 -12.14
CA SER A 30 2.43 25.90 -12.84
C SER A 30 3.46 26.63 -11.98
N SER A 31 3.22 26.78 -10.66
CA SER A 31 4.12 27.54 -9.78
C SER A 31 3.92 27.23 -8.31
N ARG A 32 5.02 27.23 -7.54
CA ARG A 32 5.04 27.13 -6.08
C ARG A 32 4.19 28.23 -5.39
N THR A 33 3.94 29.36 -6.06
CA THR A 33 3.07 30.43 -5.54
C THR A 33 1.62 29.98 -5.29
N HIS A 34 1.18 28.93 -5.97
CA HIS A 34 -0.16 28.35 -5.82
C HIS A 34 -0.19 27.12 -4.90
N ILE A 35 0.83 26.91 -4.05
CA ILE A 35 0.90 25.73 -3.17
C ILE A 35 -0.32 25.59 -2.24
N ASN A 36 -0.97 26.70 -1.90
CA ASN A 36 -2.20 26.72 -1.11
C ASN A 36 -3.39 26.05 -1.81
N ASN A 37 -3.28 25.72 -3.09
CA ASN A 37 -4.27 24.90 -3.80
C ASN A 37 -4.15 23.42 -3.45
N LEU A 38 -2.99 22.94 -2.99
CA LEU A 38 -2.78 21.53 -2.64
C LEU A 38 -3.75 21.07 -1.51
N PRO A 39 -3.87 21.76 -0.35
CA PRO A 39 -4.84 21.39 0.66
C PRO A 39 -6.31 21.46 0.17
N LYS A 40 -6.61 22.38 -0.76
CA LYS A 40 -7.96 22.49 -1.34
C LYS A 40 -8.29 21.27 -2.18
N LEU A 41 -7.38 20.85 -3.06
CA LEU A 41 -7.53 19.63 -3.86
C LEU A 41 -7.61 18.40 -2.96
N LEU A 42 -6.81 18.36 -1.89
CA LEU A 42 -6.79 17.25 -0.94
C LEU A 42 -8.15 17.07 -0.23
N SER A 43 -8.85 18.17 0.08
CA SER A 43 -10.20 18.10 0.68
C SER A 43 -11.24 17.38 -0.19
N TYR A 44 -11.02 17.32 -1.50
CA TYR A 44 -11.86 16.56 -2.43
C TYR A 44 -11.49 15.07 -2.51
N VAL A 45 -10.33 14.66 -1.99
CA VAL A 45 -9.93 13.24 -1.86
C VAL A 45 -10.55 12.68 -0.58
N SER A 46 -11.87 12.52 -0.60
CA SER A 46 -12.67 12.05 0.52
C SER A 46 -13.76 11.09 0.02
N PRO A 47 -14.15 10.07 0.80
CA PRO A 47 -15.28 9.20 0.47
C PRO A 47 -16.60 9.94 0.20
N THR A 48 -16.77 11.12 0.82
CA THR A 48 -17.99 11.94 0.69
C THR A 48 -18.03 12.77 -0.60
N SER A 49 -16.92 12.88 -1.31
CA SER A 49 -16.83 13.66 -2.55
C SER A 49 -17.30 12.85 -3.75
N PRO A 50 -17.94 13.49 -4.76
CA PRO A 50 -18.35 12.77 -5.96
C PRO A 50 -17.12 12.19 -6.70
N PRO A 51 -17.17 10.95 -7.25
CA PRO A 51 -16.01 10.27 -7.84
C PRO A 51 -15.25 11.10 -8.88
N GLN A 52 -15.95 11.87 -9.71
CA GLN A 52 -15.34 12.73 -10.74
C GLN A 52 -14.45 13.83 -10.13
N TYR A 53 -14.80 14.35 -8.95
CA TYR A 53 -14.03 15.37 -8.26
C TYR A 53 -12.81 14.77 -7.57
N VAL A 54 -12.96 13.55 -7.03
CA VAL A 54 -11.84 12.78 -6.47
C VAL A 54 -10.80 12.53 -7.56
N VAL A 55 -11.22 11.98 -8.71
CA VAL A 55 -10.30 11.62 -9.81
C VAL A 55 -9.57 12.85 -10.35
N GLU A 56 -10.28 13.95 -10.64
CA GLU A 56 -9.63 15.17 -11.15
C GLU A 56 -8.64 15.77 -10.14
N SER A 57 -8.98 15.77 -8.85
CA SER A 57 -8.07 16.22 -7.79
C SER A 57 -6.86 15.30 -7.69
N LEU A 58 -7.09 13.99 -7.73
CA LEU A 58 -6.05 12.97 -7.59
C LEU A 58 -5.03 13.04 -8.73
N LEU A 59 -5.48 13.20 -9.97
CA LEU A 59 -4.60 13.38 -11.13
C LEU A 59 -3.66 14.58 -10.95
N SER A 60 -4.21 15.71 -10.50
CA SER A 60 -3.43 16.94 -10.26
C SER A 60 -2.43 16.76 -9.12
N ILE A 61 -2.86 16.15 -8.02
CA ILE A 61 -2.02 15.91 -6.83
C ILE A 61 -0.92 14.89 -7.14
N GLN A 62 -1.23 13.81 -7.87
CA GLN A 62 -0.26 12.80 -8.28
C GLN A 62 0.80 13.42 -9.19
N ALA A 63 0.40 14.17 -10.23
CA ALA A 63 1.32 14.87 -11.11
C ALA A 63 2.25 15.83 -10.35
N PHE A 64 1.75 16.46 -9.29
CA PHE A 64 2.53 17.35 -8.43
C PHE A 64 3.53 16.58 -7.53
N PHE A 65 3.10 15.49 -6.89
CA PHE A 65 3.97 14.76 -5.95
C PHE A 65 4.98 13.85 -6.63
N THR A 66 4.66 13.23 -7.78
CA THR A 66 5.55 12.33 -8.52
C THR A 66 6.99 12.85 -8.66
N PRO A 67 7.24 14.09 -9.14
CA PRO A 67 8.60 14.61 -9.28
C PRO A 67 9.25 15.02 -7.94
N VAL A 68 8.47 15.41 -6.93
CA VAL A 68 9.00 15.95 -5.66
C VAL A 68 9.24 14.87 -4.61
N LEU A 69 8.60 13.71 -4.75
CA LEU A 69 8.60 12.63 -3.77
C LEU A 69 10.01 12.11 -3.41
N PRO A 70 10.97 11.95 -4.34
CA PRO A 70 12.33 11.52 -4.00
C PRO A 70 13.10 12.50 -3.11
N ASP A 71 12.75 13.79 -3.17
CA ASP A 71 13.43 14.88 -2.44
C ASP A 71 12.81 15.17 -1.06
N LEU A 72 11.73 14.48 -0.72
CA LEU A 72 11.05 14.68 0.56
C LEU A 72 11.83 14.02 1.71
N PRO A 73 11.88 14.66 2.89
CA PRO A 73 12.51 14.09 4.07
C PRO A 73 11.79 12.81 4.50
N SER A 74 12.56 11.87 5.06
CA SER A 74 11.99 10.67 5.67
C SER A 74 11.09 11.03 6.85
N SER A 75 9.95 10.36 7.03
CA SER A 75 9.05 10.63 8.18
C SER A 75 9.71 10.40 9.55
N SER A 76 10.85 9.70 9.60
CA SER A 76 11.62 9.49 10.84
C SER A 76 12.86 10.39 10.96
N SER A 77 13.07 11.37 10.08
CA SER A 77 14.17 12.31 10.24
C SER A 77 13.87 13.18 11.47
N LYS A 78 14.41 12.78 12.63
CA LYS A 78 14.51 13.69 13.77
C LYS A 78 15.31 14.89 13.31
N PRO A 79 14.95 16.12 13.74
CA PRO A 79 15.84 17.25 13.54
C PRO A 79 17.18 16.90 14.19
N SER A 80 18.25 16.93 13.39
CA SER A 80 19.61 16.86 13.92
C SER A 80 19.78 18.00 14.91
N THR A 81 20.18 17.70 16.14
CA THR A 81 20.48 18.66 17.23
C THR A 81 21.75 19.47 16.97
N LEU A 82 22.03 19.80 15.71
CA LEU A 82 23.11 20.68 15.30
C LEU A 82 22.47 21.95 14.76
N ASN A 83 22.58 22.99 15.59
CA ASN A 83 21.99 24.31 15.43
C ASN A 83 22.46 24.96 14.11
N ASP A 84 21.58 25.05 13.12
CA ASP A 84 21.50 26.08 12.06
C ASP A 84 20.51 25.69 10.94
N SER A 85 20.18 24.40 10.78
CA SER A 85 19.34 23.92 9.66
C SER A 85 17.84 23.86 9.95
N GLN A 86 17.38 24.22 11.16
CA GLN A 86 15.94 24.23 11.49
C GLN A 86 15.21 25.49 11.00
N ASP A 87 15.94 26.59 10.75
CA ASP A 87 15.41 27.84 10.23
C ASP A 87 15.50 27.95 8.70
N ASP A 88 15.95 26.90 8.00
CA ASP A 88 15.95 26.87 6.53
C ASP A 88 14.50 26.82 6.01
N PRO A 89 14.02 27.86 5.31
CA PRO A 89 12.66 27.90 4.77
C PRO A 89 12.36 26.73 3.83
N GLU A 90 13.38 26.20 3.11
CA GLU A 90 13.20 25.07 2.20
C GLU A 90 13.03 23.75 2.98
N PHE A 91 13.73 23.57 4.10
CA PHE A 91 13.52 22.42 4.98
C PHE A 91 12.10 22.45 5.59
N ILE A 92 11.66 23.59 6.13
CA ILE A 92 10.31 23.77 6.67
C ILE A 92 9.25 23.46 5.60
N TYR A 93 9.44 23.98 4.39
CA TYR A 93 8.57 23.71 3.26
C TYR A 93 8.49 22.21 2.93
N ARG A 94 9.63 21.52 2.84
CA ARG A 94 9.66 20.07 2.55
C ARG A 94 9.06 19.22 3.66
N THR A 95 9.25 19.59 4.92
CA THR A 95 8.60 18.93 6.06
C THR A 95 7.09 19.10 6.01
N TRP A 96 6.60 20.31 5.72
CA TRP A 96 5.17 20.55 5.50
C TRP A 96 4.64 19.73 4.31
N LEU A 97 5.38 19.68 3.21
CA LEU A 97 5.00 18.94 2.01
C LEU A 97 4.92 17.44 2.28
N ARG A 98 5.87 16.91 3.07
CA ARG A 98 5.84 15.52 3.54
C ARG A 98 4.60 15.24 4.38
N SER A 99 4.23 16.15 5.29
CA SER A 99 2.99 16.02 6.07
C SER A 99 1.75 15.98 5.17
N LYS A 100 1.70 16.80 4.12
CA LYS A 100 0.59 16.79 3.14
C LYS A 100 0.55 15.52 2.30
N PHE A 101 1.69 14.95 1.97
CA PHE A 101 1.73 13.64 1.34
C PHE A 101 1.24 12.53 2.29
N ASP A 102 1.61 12.58 3.57
CA ASP A 102 1.16 11.59 4.56
C ASP A 102 -0.37 11.68 4.81
N GLU A 103 -0.94 12.89 4.72
CA GLU A 103 -2.39 13.15 4.70
C GLU A 103 -3.05 12.55 3.44
N LEU A 104 -2.45 12.75 2.26
CA LEU A 104 -2.91 12.12 1.02
C LEU A 104 -2.94 10.60 1.12
N VAL A 105 -1.87 9.97 1.58
CA VAL A 105 -1.82 8.50 1.72
C VAL A 105 -2.94 8.00 2.64
N GLU A 106 -3.22 8.70 3.73
CA GLU A 106 -4.32 8.36 4.63
C GLU A 106 -5.68 8.52 3.94
N SER A 107 -5.92 9.62 3.24
CA SER A 107 -7.14 9.85 2.46
C SER A 107 -7.37 8.76 1.40
N LEU A 108 -6.32 8.32 0.69
CA LEU A 108 -6.43 7.23 -0.28
C LEU A 108 -6.79 5.90 0.38
N ILE A 109 -6.17 5.58 1.51
CA ILE A 109 -6.49 4.35 2.28
C ILE A 109 -7.95 4.39 2.77
N GLN A 110 -8.41 5.53 3.30
CA GLN A 110 -9.80 5.69 3.74
C GLN A 110 -10.79 5.53 2.59
N LEU A 111 -10.45 6.03 1.39
CA LEU A 111 -11.29 5.90 0.21
C LEU A 111 -11.35 4.45 -0.31
N LEU A 112 -10.23 3.72 -0.25
CA LEU A 112 -10.20 2.30 -0.59
C LEU A 112 -11.09 1.48 0.33
N LEU A 113 -11.05 1.76 1.63
CA LEU A 113 -11.78 1.01 2.66
C LEU A 113 -13.23 1.46 2.84
N SER A 114 -13.61 2.61 2.27
CA SER A 114 -14.97 3.12 2.36
C SER A 114 -15.95 2.18 1.64
N PRO A 115 -17.05 1.76 2.29
CA PRO A 115 -18.09 0.96 1.64
C PRO A 115 -18.87 1.75 0.59
N GLU A 116 -18.90 3.08 0.68
CA GLU A 116 -19.68 3.96 -0.21
C GLU A 116 -18.97 4.24 -1.55
N SER A 117 -17.67 3.93 -1.63
CA SER A 117 -16.87 4.19 -2.83
C SER A 117 -17.08 3.10 -3.88
N ASP A 118 -17.33 3.54 -5.11
CA ASP A 118 -17.50 2.70 -6.29
C ASP A 118 -16.22 1.88 -6.60
N GLU A 119 -16.40 0.68 -7.13
CA GLU A 119 -15.32 -0.26 -7.46
C GLU A 119 -14.31 0.31 -8.47
N THR A 120 -14.78 1.03 -9.49
CA THR A 120 -13.91 1.67 -10.48
C THR A 120 -13.07 2.78 -9.85
N LEU A 121 -13.65 3.52 -8.90
CA LEU A 121 -12.92 4.53 -8.15
C LEU A 121 -11.86 3.89 -7.25
N LYS A 122 -12.20 2.79 -6.56
CA LYS A 122 -11.24 2.03 -5.74
C LYS A 122 -10.08 1.50 -6.59
N GLU A 123 -10.34 1.08 -7.83
CA GLU A 123 -9.29 0.66 -8.74
C GLU A 123 -8.31 1.79 -9.08
N VAL A 124 -8.83 2.97 -9.46
CA VAL A 124 -7.98 4.15 -9.75
C VAL A 124 -7.18 4.59 -8.53
N VAL A 125 -7.79 4.54 -7.34
CA VAL A 125 -7.12 4.92 -6.09
C VAL A 125 -6.07 3.90 -5.68
N LEU A 126 -6.31 2.60 -5.89
CA LEU A 126 -5.32 1.56 -5.64
C LEU A 126 -4.12 1.74 -6.57
N ASP A 127 -4.36 2.02 -7.84
CA ASP A 127 -3.31 2.24 -8.82
C ASP A 127 -2.44 3.44 -8.43
N THR A 128 -3.08 4.52 -7.97
CA THR A 128 -2.36 5.71 -7.48
C THR A 128 -1.55 5.42 -6.22
N LEU A 129 -2.11 4.68 -5.26
CA LEU A 129 -1.41 4.28 -4.05
C LEU A 129 -0.20 3.39 -4.37
N MET A 130 -0.35 2.44 -5.28
CA MET A 130 0.72 1.53 -5.70
C MET A 130 1.82 2.27 -6.48
N GLU A 131 1.48 3.31 -7.25
CA GLU A 131 2.47 4.19 -7.87
C GLU A 131 3.30 4.95 -6.81
N PHE A 132 2.66 5.41 -5.72
CA PHE A 132 3.41 5.97 -4.59
C PHE A 132 4.27 4.93 -3.86
N VAL A 133 3.83 3.67 -3.80
CA VAL A 133 4.67 2.56 -3.29
C VAL A 133 5.88 2.34 -4.20
N LYS A 134 5.75 2.53 -5.52
CA LYS A 134 6.85 2.39 -6.48
C LYS A 134 7.86 3.53 -6.40
N LEU A 135 7.37 4.78 -6.35
CA LEU A 135 8.18 5.99 -6.47
C LEU A 135 8.70 6.52 -5.12
N GLY A 136 8.02 6.19 -4.02
CA GLY A 136 8.14 6.83 -2.71
C GLY A 136 9.50 6.76 -2.02
N ASN A 137 10.44 5.93 -2.49
CA ASN A 137 11.74 5.76 -1.85
C ASN A 137 12.88 5.80 -2.88
N GLY A 138 12.86 6.80 -3.76
CA GLY A 138 13.87 6.95 -4.83
C GLY A 138 13.84 5.78 -5.82
N GLY A 139 12.63 5.35 -6.22
CA GLY A 139 12.42 4.21 -7.13
C GLY A 139 12.51 2.82 -6.47
N LYS A 140 12.77 2.75 -5.16
CA LYS A 140 12.67 1.51 -4.37
C LYS A 140 11.27 1.36 -3.79
N PHE A 141 10.88 0.12 -3.52
CA PHE A 141 9.62 -0.21 -2.86
C PHE A 141 9.46 0.54 -1.52
N HIS A 142 8.45 1.39 -1.42
CA HIS A 142 8.14 2.14 -0.21
C HIS A 142 7.31 1.28 0.76
N SER A 143 8.00 0.37 1.46
CA SER A 143 7.38 -0.64 2.32
C SER A 143 6.51 -0.08 3.46
N ALA A 144 6.74 1.16 3.92
CA ALA A 144 5.96 1.77 5.00
C ALA A 144 4.53 2.11 4.58
N ILE A 145 4.34 2.68 3.39
CA ILE A 145 3.01 2.97 2.80
C ILE A 145 2.27 1.66 2.57
N PHE A 146 2.93 0.68 1.96
CA PHE A 146 2.33 -0.62 1.70
C PHE A 146 1.95 -1.36 2.98
N HIS A 147 2.80 -1.33 4.01
CA HIS A 147 2.48 -1.88 5.32
C HIS A 147 1.29 -1.17 5.98
N ARG A 148 1.22 0.16 5.91
CA ARG A 148 0.08 0.94 6.43
C ARG A 148 -1.21 0.57 5.71
N PHE A 149 -1.16 0.39 4.40
CA PHE A 149 -2.29 -0.07 3.60
C PHE A 149 -2.77 -1.47 4.01
N LEU A 150 -1.87 -2.47 4.05
CA LEU A 150 -2.22 -3.83 4.49
C LEU A 150 -2.73 -3.87 5.93
N ARG A 151 -2.13 -3.08 6.83
CA ARG A 151 -2.64 -2.91 8.19
C ARG A 151 -4.08 -2.40 8.16
N SER A 152 -4.37 -1.39 7.35
CA SER A 152 -5.71 -0.81 7.31
C SER A 152 -6.75 -1.78 6.72
N ILE A 153 -6.37 -2.63 5.75
CA ILE A 153 -7.21 -3.75 5.29
C ILE A 153 -7.49 -4.73 6.44
N VAL A 154 -6.46 -5.16 7.17
CA VAL A 154 -6.62 -6.15 8.26
C VAL A 154 -7.51 -5.63 9.36
N TYR A 155 -7.35 -4.36 9.75
CA TYR A 155 -8.15 -3.71 10.80
C TYR A 155 -9.50 -3.17 10.32
N SER A 156 -9.83 -3.36 9.03
CA SER A 156 -11.13 -2.94 8.51
C SER A 156 -12.25 -3.79 9.09
N THR A 157 -13.37 -3.15 9.41
CA THR A 157 -14.62 -3.83 9.78
C THR A 157 -15.36 -4.37 8.56
N THR A 158 -15.03 -3.88 7.37
CA THR A 158 -15.62 -4.35 6.11
C THR A 158 -14.83 -5.55 5.57
N PRO A 159 -15.49 -6.52 4.91
CA PRO A 159 -14.80 -7.66 4.31
C PRO A 159 -13.75 -7.21 3.30
N PRO A 160 -12.50 -7.73 3.38
CA PRO A 160 -11.40 -7.25 2.56
C PRO A 160 -11.43 -7.78 1.11
N ASN A 161 -12.42 -8.61 0.77
CA ASN A 161 -12.44 -9.44 -0.43
C ASN A 161 -12.11 -8.67 -1.71
N PHE A 162 -12.92 -7.67 -2.06
CA PHE A 162 -12.72 -6.89 -3.29
C PHE A 162 -11.32 -6.28 -3.39
N LEU A 163 -10.81 -5.66 -2.32
CA LEU A 163 -9.50 -5.00 -2.35
C LEU A 163 -8.35 -6.00 -2.44
N VAL A 164 -8.46 -7.13 -1.74
CA VAL A 164 -7.43 -8.18 -1.77
C VAL A 164 -7.46 -8.91 -3.12
N ASP A 165 -8.63 -9.15 -3.69
CA ASP A 165 -8.80 -9.75 -5.02
C ASP A 165 -8.23 -8.84 -6.12
N LEU A 166 -8.46 -7.53 -5.99
CA LEU A 166 -7.89 -6.52 -6.87
C LEU A 166 -6.36 -6.42 -6.73
N LEU A 167 -5.85 -6.46 -5.50
CA LEU A 167 -4.41 -6.51 -5.23
C LEU A 167 -3.78 -7.78 -5.80
N ALA A 168 -4.44 -8.93 -5.67
CA ALA A 168 -3.97 -10.22 -6.16
C ALA A 168 -3.92 -10.26 -7.69
N SER A 169 -5.00 -9.83 -8.35
CA SER A 169 -5.09 -9.83 -9.81
C SER A 169 -4.11 -8.86 -10.48
N LYS A 170 -3.93 -7.64 -9.93
CA LYS A 170 -3.11 -6.61 -10.56
C LYS A 170 -1.64 -6.64 -10.13
N TYR A 171 -1.36 -6.90 -8.85
CA TYR A 171 -0.05 -6.63 -8.25
C TYR A 171 0.68 -7.84 -7.70
N PHE A 172 -0.01 -8.91 -7.30
CA PHE A 172 0.69 -10.12 -6.86
C PHE A 172 1.40 -10.85 -8.00
N LYS A 173 1.35 -10.40 -9.26
CA LYS A 173 2.30 -10.87 -10.28
C LYS A 173 3.75 -10.46 -9.98
N PHE A 174 3.96 -9.35 -9.25
CA PHE A 174 5.29 -8.82 -8.96
C PHE A 174 5.91 -9.46 -7.71
N ILE A 175 7.20 -9.83 -7.79
CA ILE A 175 7.87 -10.58 -6.72
C ILE A 175 8.13 -9.74 -5.47
N ASP A 176 8.46 -8.46 -5.65
CA ASP A 176 8.69 -7.52 -4.54
C ASP A 176 7.41 -7.21 -3.79
N VAL A 177 6.27 -7.06 -4.48
CA VAL A 177 4.95 -6.93 -3.84
C VAL A 177 4.68 -8.13 -2.94
N ARG A 178 4.78 -9.37 -3.45
CA ARG A 178 4.59 -10.59 -2.62
C ARG A 178 5.53 -10.60 -1.41
N TYR A 179 6.80 -10.26 -1.63
CA TYR A 179 7.84 -10.26 -0.60
C TYR A 179 7.49 -9.31 0.55
N PHE A 180 7.08 -8.08 0.22
CA PHE A 180 6.68 -7.09 1.22
C PHE A 180 5.30 -7.37 1.85
N THR A 181 4.41 -8.10 1.16
CA THR A 181 3.18 -8.61 1.75
C THR A 181 3.50 -9.57 2.89
N TYR A 182 4.36 -10.57 2.66
CA TYR A 182 4.76 -11.52 3.73
C TYR A 182 5.42 -10.81 4.92
N ILE A 183 6.30 -9.84 4.68
CA ILE A 183 6.90 -9.05 5.77
C ILE A 183 5.83 -8.29 6.56
N SER A 184 4.85 -7.70 5.88
CA SER A 184 3.79 -6.94 6.53
C SER A 184 2.87 -7.84 7.34
N VAL A 185 2.48 -8.98 6.79
CA VAL A 185 1.68 -10.01 7.47
C VAL A 185 2.40 -10.56 8.69
N GLU A 186 3.70 -10.87 8.59
CA GLU A 186 4.51 -11.30 9.74
C GLU A 186 4.45 -10.27 10.87
N LYS A 187 4.64 -8.98 10.56
CA LYS A 187 4.57 -7.89 11.55
C LYS A 187 3.18 -7.77 12.17
N LEU A 188 2.12 -7.88 11.37
CA LEU A 188 0.75 -7.80 11.85
C LEU A 188 0.43 -8.96 12.79
N ALA A 189 0.74 -10.19 12.40
CA ALA A 189 0.53 -11.38 13.23
C ALA A 189 1.27 -11.27 14.57
N ARG A 190 2.55 -10.86 14.57
CA ARG A 190 3.31 -10.65 15.82
C ARG A 190 2.73 -9.56 16.72
N THR A 191 2.20 -8.49 16.12
CA THR A 191 1.57 -7.39 16.88
C THR A 191 0.27 -7.86 17.55
N LEU A 192 -0.49 -8.69 16.85
CA LEU A 192 -1.71 -9.31 17.36
C LEU A 192 -1.40 -10.28 18.52
N ASP A 193 -0.39 -11.15 18.35
CA ASP A 193 0.06 -12.09 19.38
C ASP A 193 0.50 -11.38 20.66
N ALA A 194 1.34 -10.34 20.53
CA ALA A 194 1.78 -9.54 21.67
C ALA A 194 0.64 -8.82 22.39
N LYS A 195 -0.39 -8.38 21.67
CA LYS A 195 -1.57 -7.73 22.26
C LYS A 195 -2.41 -8.73 23.05
N GLY A 196 -2.58 -9.97 22.56
CA GLY A 196 -3.30 -11.04 23.26
C GLY A 196 -2.66 -11.39 24.61
N ILE A 197 -1.33 -11.39 24.71
CA ILE A 197 -0.60 -11.67 25.96
C ILE A 197 -0.74 -10.52 26.98
N SER A 198 -0.78 -9.27 26.51
CA SER A 198 -0.89 -8.09 27.38
C SER A 198 -2.26 -8.01 28.07
N ASP A 199 -3.34 -8.37 27.38
CA ASP A 199 -4.70 -8.26 27.91
C ASP A 199 -4.99 -9.33 28.99
N ASP A 200 -4.33 -10.49 28.93
CA ASP A 200 -4.46 -11.56 29.94
C ASP A 200 -3.84 -11.18 31.30
N SER A 201 -2.91 -10.22 31.33
CA SER A 201 -2.23 -9.77 32.55
C SER A 201 -3.04 -8.76 33.39
N ASN A 202 -4.14 -8.21 32.86
CA ASN A 202 -4.93 -7.12 33.48
C ASN A 202 -6.36 -7.51 33.87
N LEU A 203 -6.65 -8.78 34.12
CA LEU A 203 -7.97 -9.23 34.57
C LEU A 203 -8.11 -9.15 36.10
N ASN A 204 -8.30 -7.93 36.60
CA ASN A 204 -8.92 -7.64 37.90
C ASN A 204 -9.72 -6.33 37.82
N THR A 205 -10.78 -6.29 37.02
CA THR A 205 -11.94 -5.45 37.36
C THR A 205 -13.24 -5.94 36.72
N ASP A 206 -14.28 -5.72 37.51
CA ASP A 206 -15.68 -6.12 37.48
C ASP A 206 -16.45 -6.05 36.15
N GLY A 207 -17.38 -7.00 35.99
CA GLY A 207 -18.75 -6.79 35.54
C GLY A 207 -19.04 -6.08 34.20
N ASN A 208 -19.36 -6.91 33.19
CA ASN A 208 -20.43 -6.67 32.21
C ASN A 208 -20.11 -5.89 30.91
N ASP A 209 -19.17 -6.36 30.09
CA ASP A 209 -19.21 -6.21 28.61
C ASP A 209 -18.23 -7.18 27.88
N ARG A 210 -18.44 -8.49 28.00
CA ARG A 210 -17.42 -9.51 27.68
C ARG A 210 -17.50 -10.12 26.27
N SER A 211 -18.38 -9.62 25.40
CA SER A 211 -18.67 -10.24 24.08
C SER A 211 -17.88 -9.67 22.88
N HIS A 212 -17.20 -8.52 23.01
CA HIS A 212 -16.63 -7.83 21.85
C HIS A 212 -15.13 -8.03 21.52
N PRO A 213 -14.22 -8.30 22.47
CA PRO A 213 -12.79 -8.40 22.15
C PRO A 213 -12.41 -9.64 21.33
N SER A 214 -13.04 -10.80 21.61
CA SER A 214 -12.74 -12.06 20.90
C SER A 214 -13.16 -11.98 19.44
N GLU A 215 -14.40 -11.55 19.16
CA GLU A 215 -14.92 -11.48 17.79
C GLU A 215 -14.12 -10.49 16.92
N SER A 216 -13.68 -9.37 17.49
CA SER A 216 -12.81 -8.42 16.79
C SER A 216 -11.47 -9.07 16.41
N MET A 217 -10.82 -9.76 17.35
CA MET A 217 -9.56 -10.46 17.10
C MET A 217 -9.71 -11.56 16.05
N GLU A 218 -10.78 -12.36 16.14
CA GLU A 218 -11.10 -13.39 15.16
C GLU A 218 -11.29 -12.81 13.75
N GLN A 219 -11.94 -11.64 13.63
CA GLN A 219 -12.08 -10.95 12.36
C GLN A 219 -10.72 -10.51 11.79
N LEU A 220 -9.82 -10.01 12.62
CA LEU A 220 -8.46 -9.67 12.16
C LEU A 220 -7.71 -10.91 11.67
N ILE A 221 -7.84 -12.04 12.36
CA ILE A 221 -7.23 -13.32 11.97
C ILE A 221 -7.79 -13.79 10.62
N ARG A 222 -9.12 -13.72 10.43
CA ARG A 222 -9.78 -14.02 9.13
C ARG A 222 -9.26 -13.13 8.01
N ASN A 223 -9.11 -11.83 8.25
CA ASN A 223 -8.59 -10.89 7.26
C ASN A 223 -7.13 -11.19 6.89
N ILE A 224 -6.29 -11.53 7.88
CA ILE A 224 -4.90 -11.96 7.62
C ILE A 224 -4.89 -13.25 6.79
N HIS A 225 -5.70 -14.25 7.16
CA HIS A 225 -5.81 -15.50 6.42
C HIS A 225 -6.20 -15.25 4.96
N TYR A 226 -7.20 -14.40 4.74
CA TYR A 226 -7.67 -14.03 3.40
C TYR A 226 -6.55 -13.41 2.57
N ILE A 227 -5.80 -12.45 3.12
CA ILE A 227 -4.65 -11.87 2.39
C ILE A 227 -3.63 -12.96 2.03
N MET A 228 -3.30 -13.85 2.96
CA MET A 228 -2.30 -14.91 2.75
C MET A 228 -2.73 -15.94 1.70
N SER A 229 -4.00 -16.34 1.70
CA SER A 229 -4.52 -17.35 0.77
C SER A 229 -4.59 -16.86 -0.69
N HIS A 230 -4.63 -15.54 -0.90
CA HIS A 230 -4.68 -14.94 -2.23
C HIS A 230 -3.29 -14.68 -2.83
N ILE A 231 -2.21 -14.90 -2.08
CA ILE A 231 -0.86 -14.81 -2.63
C ILE A 231 -0.59 -16.06 -3.48
N PRO A 232 -0.28 -15.93 -4.78
CA PRO A 232 -0.01 -17.08 -5.61
C PRO A 232 1.17 -17.89 -5.07
N SER A 233 1.05 -19.22 -5.14
CA SER A 233 2.10 -20.14 -4.69
C SER A 233 3.43 -19.80 -5.39
N PHE A 234 4.51 -19.95 -4.63
CA PHE A 234 5.84 -19.77 -5.15
C PHE A 234 6.25 -21.06 -5.88
N GLU A 235 5.91 -21.19 -7.16
CA GLU A 235 6.29 -22.35 -7.96
C GLU A 235 7.83 -22.39 -8.07
N GLY A 236 8.45 -23.32 -7.35
CA GLY A 236 9.90 -23.44 -7.20
C GLY A 236 10.62 -23.97 -8.44
N SER A 237 10.10 -23.75 -9.65
CA SER A 237 10.85 -24.07 -10.85
C SER A 237 11.95 -23.04 -11.01
N VAL A 238 13.18 -23.52 -10.89
CA VAL A 238 14.44 -22.79 -11.03
C VAL A 238 14.60 -22.17 -12.43
N GLU A 239 13.64 -22.37 -13.34
CA GLU A 239 13.70 -21.97 -14.74
C GLU A 239 13.11 -20.58 -15.05
N LYS A 240 12.36 -19.95 -14.13
CA LYS A 240 11.93 -18.54 -14.29
C LYS A 240 12.76 -17.62 -13.41
N THR A 241 13.96 -17.29 -13.86
CA THR A 241 14.81 -16.25 -13.24
C THR A 241 14.29 -14.83 -13.49
N ASP A 242 13.36 -14.65 -14.42
CA ASP A 242 12.75 -13.37 -14.75
C ASP A 242 11.39 -13.22 -14.07
N TYR A 243 11.42 -12.89 -12.78
CA TYR A 243 10.22 -12.36 -12.11
C TYR A 243 10.19 -10.84 -12.26
N ASP A 244 9.03 -10.32 -12.68
CA ASP A 244 8.79 -8.89 -12.76
C ASP A 244 8.85 -8.24 -11.38
N MET A 245 9.50 -7.09 -11.30
CA MET A 245 9.50 -6.23 -10.13
C MET A 245 8.61 -5.01 -10.35
N TRP A 246 7.79 -4.68 -9.37
CA TRP A 246 7.02 -3.44 -9.41
C TRP A 246 7.95 -2.23 -9.26
N SER A 247 8.90 -2.31 -8.33
CA SER A 247 9.94 -1.31 -8.11
C SER A 247 11.00 -1.41 -9.20
N GLY A 248 11.39 -0.28 -9.80
CA GLY A 248 12.39 -0.25 -10.86
C GLY A 248 11.87 -0.52 -12.28
N SER A 249 10.58 -0.82 -12.45
CA SER A 249 9.90 -0.85 -13.77
C SER A 249 9.63 0.56 -14.35
N GLY A 250 10.19 1.61 -13.75
CA GLY A 250 10.09 2.97 -14.28
C GLY A 250 11.05 3.14 -15.45
N GLU A 251 10.51 3.29 -16.66
CA GLU A 251 11.25 3.86 -17.78
C GLU A 251 11.72 5.26 -17.37
N SER A 252 13.00 5.38 -16.99
CA SER A 252 13.70 6.65 -17.11
C SER A 252 13.98 6.88 -18.59
N GLU A 253 12.94 7.15 -19.38
CA GLU A 253 13.10 7.95 -20.60
C GLU A 253 13.31 9.40 -20.15
N GLU A 254 14.48 9.67 -19.57
CA GLU A 254 14.96 11.04 -19.50
C GLU A 254 15.16 11.54 -20.93
N LEU A 255 14.38 12.56 -21.26
CA LEU A 255 14.62 13.54 -22.30
C LEU A 255 16.09 14.00 -22.24
N SER A 256 16.95 13.32 -22.98
CA SER A 256 18.26 13.85 -23.38
C SER A 256 18.39 13.70 -24.90
N GLU A 257 17.58 14.46 -25.63
CA GLU A 257 17.97 14.88 -26.98
C GLU A 257 19.23 15.74 -26.84
N SER A 258 20.39 15.10 -26.94
CA SER A 258 21.61 15.60 -27.59
C SER A 258 22.81 14.72 -27.26
N GLN A 259 23.33 14.05 -28.29
CA GLN A 259 24.72 13.59 -28.45
C GLN A 259 25.26 12.49 -27.52
N LYS A 260 25.10 11.23 -27.95
CA LYS A 260 26.18 10.31 -28.40
C LYS A 260 25.67 8.85 -28.39
N ALA A 261 25.24 8.40 -29.56
CA ALA A 261 24.91 7.00 -29.83
C ALA A 261 26.20 6.16 -29.87
N LYS A 262 26.69 5.72 -28.70
CA LYS A 262 27.59 4.55 -28.56
C LYS A 262 27.66 3.97 -27.13
N ASP A 263 27.18 4.68 -26.10
CA ASP A 263 27.12 4.17 -24.71
C ASP A 263 25.74 3.60 -24.29
N LYS A 264 24.74 3.61 -25.17
CA LYS A 264 23.35 3.23 -24.85
C LYS A 264 23.10 1.72 -24.74
N LYS A 265 24.08 0.86 -25.08
CA LYS A 265 23.97 -0.61 -24.89
C LYS A 265 24.53 -1.08 -23.53
N GLN A 266 25.65 -0.51 -23.07
CA GLN A 266 26.27 -0.93 -21.80
C GLN A 266 25.52 -0.46 -20.53
N LYS A 267 24.74 0.64 -20.59
CA LYS A 267 23.95 1.11 -19.43
C LYS A 267 22.66 0.29 -19.23
N THR A 268 22.02 -0.14 -20.32
CA THR A 268 20.76 -0.90 -20.29
C THR A 268 21.00 -2.37 -19.87
N GLU A 269 22.10 -2.97 -20.32
CA GLU A 269 22.53 -4.31 -19.86
C GLU A 269 22.86 -4.30 -18.36
N LYS A 270 23.64 -3.33 -17.86
CA LYS A 270 23.97 -3.22 -16.43
C LYS A 270 22.76 -2.95 -15.51
N HIS A 271 21.71 -2.29 -16.00
CA HIS A 271 20.49 -2.05 -15.22
C HIS A 271 19.64 -3.31 -15.12
N ASN A 272 19.52 -4.06 -16.22
CA ASN A 272 18.83 -5.35 -16.24
C ASN A 272 19.56 -6.41 -15.39
N ASP A 273 20.90 -6.42 -15.41
CA ASP A 273 21.69 -7.29 -14.53
C ASP A 273 21.43 -7.00 -13.04
N LYS A 274 21.36 -5.71 -12.66
CA LYS A 274 21.07 -5.32 -11.27
C LYS A 274 19.64 -5.68 -10.86
N ALA A 275 18.65 -5.43 -11.71
CA ALA A 275 17.26 -5.80 -11.45
C ALA A 275 17.09 -7.32 -11.33
N SER A 276 17.72 -8.09 -12.22
CA SER A 276 17.74 -9.57 -12.18
C SER A 276 18.44 -10.12 -10.92
N ILE A 277 19.54 -9.50 -10.48
CA ILE A 277 20.18 -9.86 -9.21
C ILE A 277 19.26 -9.59 -8.02
N VAL A 278 18.56 -8.45 -8.00
CA VAL A 278 17.65 -8.10 -6.90
C VAL A 278 16.40 -8.99 -6.88
N SER A 279 15.80 -9.28 -8.04
CA SER A 279 14.68 -10.23 -8.13
C SER A 279 15.10 -11.62 -7.68
N SER A 280 16.29 -12.09 -8.05
CA SER A 280 16.89 -13.34 -7.59
C SER A 280 17.11 -13.35 -6.06
N GLN A 281 17.58 -12.24 -5.47
CA GLN A 281 17.70 -12.12 -4.01
C GLN A 281 16.35 -12.18 -3.29
N TYR A 282 15.30 -11.53 -3.83
CA TYR A 282 13.95 -11.63 -3.28
C TYR A 282 13.40 -13.05 -3.39
N CYS A 283 13.61 -13.70 -4.53
CA CYS A 283 13.24 -15.08 -4.81
C CYS A 283 13.89 -16.05 -3.80
N GLN A 284 15.21 -15.96 -3.61
CA GLN A 284 15.95 -16.76 -2.62
C GLN A 284 15.43 -16.56 -1.19
N LYS A 285 15.08 -15.32 -0.83
CA LYS A 285 14.57 -14.98 0.51
C LYS A 285 13.06 -15.19 0.65
N MET A 286 12.34 -15.44 -0.45
CA MET A 286 10.88 -15.55 -0.45
C MET A 286 10.43 -16.71 0.43
N LYS A 287 11.05 -17.89 0.29
CA LYS A 287 10.75 -19.08 1.10
C LYS A 287 10.88 -18.80 2.60
N LEU A 288 11.91 -18.04 2.99
CA LEU A 288 12.11 -17.64 4.38
C LEU A 288 11.03 -16.67 4.87
N LYS A 289 10.65 -15.66 4.06
CA LYS A 289 9.60 -14.70 4.42
C LYS A 289 8.23 -15.34 4.50
N PHE A 290 7.91 -16.21 3.54
CA PHE A 290 6.75 -17.09 3.57
C PHE A 290 6.69 -17.86 4.90
N THR A 291 7.77 -18.58 5.23
CA THR A 291 7.83 -19.40 6.46
C THR A 291 7.62 -18.55 7.71
N LYS A 292 8.26 -17.38 7.81
CA LYS A 292 8.10 -16.51 8.98
C LYS A 292 6.70 -15.93 9.12
N ALA A 293 6.07 -15.55 8.01
CA ALA A 293 4.70 -15.05 8.00
C ALA A 293 3.72 -16.14 8.47
N TRP A 294 3.80 -17.33 7.87
CA TRP A 294 2.96 -18.48 8.25
C TRP A 294 3.18 -18.92 9.69
N LEU A 295 4.42 -19.07 10.15
CA LEU A 295 4.68 -19.45 11.54
C LEU A 295 4.19 -18.39 12.54
N SER A 296 4.25 -17.11 12.19
CA SER A 296 3.73 -16.05 13.07
C SER A 296 2.20 -16.06 13.09
N PHE A 297 1.56 -16.33 11.95
CA PHE A 297 0.11 -16.45 11.84
C PHE A 297 -0.43 -17.68 12.59
N LEU A 298 0.19 -18.85 12.41
CA LEU A 298 -0.21 -20.11 13.04
C LEU A 298 -0.09 -20.11 14.57
N ARG A 299 0.63 -19.15 15.16
CA ARG A 299 0.72 -18.96 16.61
C ARG A 299 -0.48 -18.21 17.19
N LEU A 300 -1.26 -17.52 16.36
CA LEU A 300 -2.45 -16.81 16.79
C LEU A 300 -3.53 -17.80 17.23
N PRO A 301 -4.47 -17.40 18.11
CA PRO A 301 -5.61 -18.21 18.48
C PRO A 301 -6.59 -18.30 17.29
N LEU A 302 -6.34 -19.24 16.38
CA LEU A 302 -7.09 -19.36 15.13
C LEU A 302 -8.56 -19.76 15.38
N PRO A 303 -9.53 -19.03 14.78
CA PRO A 303 -10.92 -19.48 14.75
C PRO A 303 -11.05 -20.87 14.12
N LEU A 304 -12.03 -21.66 14.57
CA LEU A 304 -12.18 -23.07 14.19
C LEU A 304 -12.29 -23.27 12.67
N ASP A 305 -13.00 -22.39 11.97
CA ASP A 305 -13.17 -22.46 10.52
C ASP A 305 -11.86 -22.14 9.78
N VAL A 306 -11.12 -21.11 10.20
CA VAL A 306 -9.79 -20.79 9.66
C VAL A 306 -8.81 -21.94 9.89
N TYR A 307 -8.82 -22.52 11.09
CA TYR A 307 -7.99 -23.69 11.41
C TYR A 307 -8.27 -24.87 10.47
N LYS A 308 -9.55 -25.15 10.19
CA LYS A 308 -9.96 -26.22 9.25
C LYS A 308 -9.49 -25.95 7.83
N GLU A 309 -9.63 -24.72 7.33
CA GLU A 309 -9.17 -24.31 6.00
C GLU A 309 -7.65 -24.43 5.86
N VAL A 310 -6.92 -23.96 6.88
CA VAL A 310 -5.46 -24.07 6.93
C VAL A 310 -5.03 -25.53 6.93
N LEU A 311 -5.67 -26.39 7.74
CA LEU A 311 -5.33 -27.81 7.81
C LEU A 311 -5.58 -28.52 6.47
N ALA A 312 -6.70 -28.21 5.80
CA ALA A 312 -7.03 -28.77 4.49
C ALA A 312 -6.03 -28.33 3.40
N SER A 313 -5.57 -27.08 3.46
CA SER A 313 -4.63 -26.52 2.48
C SER A 313 -3.15 -26.73 2.84
N LEU A 314 -2.84 -27.20 4.06
CA LEU A 314 -1.48 -27.26 4.60
C LEU A 314 -0.54 -28.07 3.71
N HIS A 315 -0.95 -29.25 3.26
CA HIS A 315 -0.10 -30.14 2.48
C HIS A 315 0.19 -29.62 1.06
N GLN A 316 -0.74 -28.87 0.47
CA GLN A 316 -0.65 -28.41 -0.92
C GLN A 316 -0.07 -26.99 -1.03
N ALA A 317 -0.46 -26.09 -0.12
CA ALA A 317 -0.15 -24.66 -0.20
C ALA A 317 0.96 -24.21 0.76
N VAL A 318 1.26 -24.98 1.82
CA VAL A 318 2.13 -24.52 2.92
C VAL A 318 3.36 -25.41 3.12
N SER A 319 3.16 -26.72 3.21
CA SER A 319 4.20 -27.72 3.49
C SER A 319 5.38 -27.72 2.50
N PRO A 320 5.18 -27.58 1.18
CA PRO A 320 6.30 -27.55 0.22
C PRO A 320 7.20 -26.31 0.37
N TYR A 321 6.63 -25.22 0.88
CA TYR A 321 7.24 -23.89 0.86
C TYR A 321 7.75 -23.45 2.23
N ILE A 322 7.52 -24.22 3.28
CA ILE A 322 8.16 -23.99 4.57
C ILE A 322 9.63 -24.43 4.52
N SER A 323 10.52 -23.58 5.03
CA SER A 323 11.96 -23.85 5.08
C SER A 323 12.31 -25.04 5.98
N ASN A 324 11.53 -25.28 7.05
CA ASN A 324 11.67 -26.43 7.93
C ASN A 324 10.29 -26.99 8.35
N PRO A 325 9.78 -28.05 7.69
CA PRO A 325 8.44 -28.57 7.92
C PRO A 325 8.25 -29.20 9.32
N VAL A 326 9.33 -29.55 10.03
CA VAL A 326 9.26 -30.13 11.39
C VAL A 326 8.65 -29.13 12.38
N VAL A 327 8.80 -27.82 12.14
CA VAL A 327 8.25 -26.77 13.00
C VAL A 327 6.71 -26.75 12.95
N LEU A 328 6.10 -27.22 11.86
CA LEU A 328 4.64 -27.35 11.78
C LEU A 328 4.12 -28.48 12.67
N CYS A 329 4.83 -29.60 12.75
CA CYS A 329 4.41 -30.75 13.57
C CYS A 329 4.32 -30.40 15.06
N GLY A 330 5.13 -29.46 15.56
CA GLY A 330 5.04 -28.99 16.94
C GLY A 330 3.93 -27.97 17.21
N LEU A 331 3.30 -27.41 16.17
CA LEU A 331 2.19 -26.45 16.28
C LEU A 331 0.82 -27.11 16.03
N LEU A 332 0.79 -28.28 15.42
CA LEU A 332 -0.43 -29.00 15.03
C LEU A 332 -0.78 -30.18 15.95
N ASN A 333 0.11 -30.52 16.89
CA ASN A 333 -0.09 -31.53 17.94
C ASN A 333 -0.56 -30.86 19.24
#